data_AF-A0A9W4A0H1-F1
#
_entry.id   AF-A0A9W4A0H1-F1
#
_cell.length_a   1.000
_cell.length_b   1.000
_cell.length_c   1.000
_cell.angle_alpha   90.00
_cell.angle_beta   90.00
_cell.angle_gamma   90.00
#
_symmetry.space_group_name_H-M   'P 1'
#
loop_
_entity.id
_entity.type
_entity.pdbx_description
1 polymer ?
#
loop_
_entity_poly.entity_id
_entity_poly.type
_entity_poly.pdbx_seq_one_letter_code
_entity_poly.pdbx_strand_id
1 'polypeptide(L)'
;MDDNFLTEWMLGGKTPSNYFLYNTFDINGINKFVHYLHSIQRIEGYGVVFCFLNKNLYLGKKIKLSGMIRTKSIQEYADLWIRGEKPNDLWEIKSLECEPIKEKESWKEYSIIVDIPIDVKRLSVGLTLKGEGHIWFHSMNVEIIKEKYEDRSIVL
;
A
#
# COMPACT_ATOMS: atom_id res chain seq x y z
N MET A 1 11.57 7.98 18.73
CA MET A 1 10.56 8.23 17.69
C MET A 1 10.42 6.91 16.98
N ASP A 2 9.23 6.31 17.00
CA ASP A 2 9.01 4.99 16.45
C ASP A 2 9.02 5.08 14.92
N ASP A 3 10.16 4.74 14.31
CA ASP A 3 10.38 4.77 12.86
C ASP A 3 9.72 3.57 12.17
N ASN A 4 8.41 3.37 12.38
CA ASN A 4 7.62 2.32 11.72
C ASN A 4 7.05 2.74 10.35
N PHE A 5 7.37 3.94 9.88
CA PHE A 5 6.87 4.47 8.61
C PHE A 5 7.67 3.92 7.42
N LEU A 6 6.95 3.56 6.36
CA LEU A 6 7.55 3.08 5.11
C LEU A 6 8.05 4.28 4.28
N THR A 7 9.36 4.35 4.06
CA THR A 7 10.01 5.52 3.43
C THR A 7 10.61 5.24 2.05
N GLU A 8 10.95 3.98 1.74
CA GLU A 8 11.57 3.59 0.48
C GLU A 8 10.56 2.94 -0.47
N TRP A 9 10.00 3.76 -1.36
CA TRP A 9 9.00 3.36 -2.33
C TRP A 9 9.59 3.19 -3.73
N MET A 10 9.21 2.12 -4.40
CA MET A 10 9.61 1.79 -5.77
C MET A 10 8.44 1.98 -6.73
N LEU A 11 8.75 2.39 -7.96
CA LEU A 11 7.80 2.44 -9.06
C LEU A 11 7.86 1.15 -9.88
N GLY A 12 6.70 0.58 -10.18
CA GLY A 12 6.55 -0.59 -11.06
C GLY A 12 5.20 -0.57 -11.78
N GLY A 13 4.76 -1.72 -12.28
CA GLY A 13 3.46 -1.89 -12.94
C GLY A 13 3.61 -2.43 -14.35
N LYS A 14 2.51 -2.44 -15.12
CA LYS A 14 2.54 -2.89 -16.52
C LYS A 14 3.23 -1.87 -17.43
N THR A 15 3.04 -0.58 -17.13
CA THR A 15 3.57 0.54 -17.92
C THR A 15 4.19 1.60 -17.01
N PRO A 16 5.21 1.26 -16.19
CA PRO A 16 5.76 2.17 -15.18
C PRO A 16 6.34 3.45 -15.78
N SER A 17 6.85 3.41 -17.02
CA SER A 17 7.37 4.58 -17.74
C SER A 17 6.34 5.68 -17.99
N ASN A 18 5.04 5.35 -17.88
CA ASN A 18 3.93 6.29 -18.04
C ASN A 18 3.54 6.98 -16.73
N TYR A 19 4.24 6.67 -15.64
CA TYR A 19 3.98 7.19 -14.31
C TYR A 19 5.26 7.77 -13.73
N PHE A 20 5.10 8.78 -12.89
CA PHE A 20 6.20 9.34 -12.11
C PHE A 20 5.92 9.15 -10.62
N LEU A 21 6.96 8.69 -9.92
CA LEU A 21 7.03 8.69 -8.48
C LEU A 21 8.05 9.75 -8.06
N TYR A 22 7.63 10.72 -7.27
CA TYR A 22 8.57 11.65 -6.62
C TYR A 22 8.14 11.96 -5.19
N ASN A 23 9.13 12.36 -4.39
CA ASN A 23 8.93 12.78 -3.02
C ASN A 23 8.86 14.30 -2.99
N THR A 24 7.86 14.84 -2.28
CA THR A 24 7.73 16.27 -2.01
C THR A 24 7.55 16.48 -0.51
N PHE A 25 7.93 17.67 -0.04
CA PHE A 25 7.54 18.13 1.29
C PHE A 25 6.14 18.71 1.23
N ASP A 26 5.35 18.54 2.28
CA ASP A 26 4.11 19.31 2.43
C ASP A 26 4.50 20.77 2.69
N ILE A 27 3.94 21.70 1.92
CA ILE A 27 4.21 23.15 1.99
C ILE A 27 3.92 23.71 3.40
N ASN A 28 3.07 23.02 4.18
CA ASN A 28 2.72 23.40 5.55
C ASN A 28 3.67 22.85 6.63
N GLY A 29 4.69 22.06 6.29
CA GLY A 29 5.75 21.65 7.22
C GLY A 29 5.36 20.63 8.29
N ILE A 30 4.15 20.06 8.25
CA ILE A 30 3.64 19.13 9.28
C ILE A 30 4.07 17.68 8.99
N ASN A 31 4.28 17.31 7.72
CA ASN A 31 4.62 15.93 7.31
C ASN A 31 6.00 15.87 6.64
N LYS A 32 6.87 14.97 7.10
CA LYS A 32 8.27 14.87 6.65
C LYS A 32 8.42 14.37 5.20
N PHE A 33 7.49 13.57 4.67
CA PHE A 33 7.53 13.08 3.29
C PHE A 33 6.12 12.83 2.74
N VAL A 34 5.78 13.48 1.62
CA VAL A 34 4.61 13.16 0.81
C VAL A 34 5.11 12.50 -0.47
N HIS A 35 4.62 11.30 -0.74
CA HIS A 35 4.90 10.61 -1.97
C HIS A 35 3.80 10.91 -2.99
N TYR A 36 4.20 11.06 -4.23
CA TYR A 36 3.27 11.38 -5.30
C TYR A 36 3.46 10.43 -6.48
N LEU A 37 2.36 9.80 -6.88
CA LEU A 37 2.25 8.97 -8.07
C LEU A 37 1.29 9.65 -9.04
N HIS A 38 1.75 9.95 -10.25
CA HIS A 38 0.88 10.51 -11.29
C HIS A 38 1.22 10.01 -12.69
N SER A 39 0.22 10.04 -13.55
CA SER A 39 0.34 9.72 -14.97
C SER A 39 0.90 10.88 -15.80
N ILE A 40 1.54 10.53 -16.91
CA ILE A 40 1.79 11.41 -18.07
C ILE A 40 0.58 11.19 -19.02
N GLN A 41 -0.15 12.24 -19.42
CA GLN A 41 -1.50 12.16 -20.05
C GLN A 41 -1.72 11.08 -21.13
N ARG A 42 -2.99 10.63 -21.28
CA ARG A 42 -3.48 9.66 -22.31
C ARG A 42 -2.79 8.29 -22.29
N ILE A 43 -2.94 7.56 -21.18
CA ILE A 43 -2.27 6.27 -21.01
C ILE A 43 -3.25 5.12 -20.79
N GLU A 44 -3.03 4.02 -21.51
CA GLU A 44 -3.58 2.71 -21.18
C GLU A 44 -2.63 2.01 -20.20
N GLY A 45 -3.17 1.34 -19.19
CA GLY A 45 -2.39 0.55 -18.24
C GLY A 45 -2.45 1.07 -16.80
N TYR A 46 -1.48 0.63 -15.99
CA TYR A 46 -1.39 0.99 -14.58
C TYR A 46 0.05 1.11 -14.10
N GLY A 47 0.24 2.02 -13.15
CA GLY A 47 1.46 2.18 -12.37
C GLY A 47 1.21 1.73 -10.93
N VAL A 48 2.22 1.14 -10.32
CA VAL A 48 2.20 0.81 -8.89
C VAL A 48 3.36 1.47 -8.17
N VAL A 49 3.07 1.99 -6.99
CA VAL A 49 4.09 2.40 -6.03
C VAL A 49 4.06 1.42 -4.87
N PHE A 50 5.19 0.81 -4.55
CA PHE A 50 5.23 -0.27 -3.56
C PHE A 50 6.54 -0.35 -2.81
N CYS A 51 6.52 -1.04 -1.67
CA CYS A 51 7.72 -1.46 -0.96
C CYS A 51 7.59 -2.92 -0.52
N PHE A 52 8.72 -3.61 -0.37
CA PHE A 52 8.75 -4.94 0.24
C PHE A 52 8.78 -4.82 1.76
N LEU A 53 8.07 -5.71 2.43
CA LEU A 53 8.13 -5.87 3.88
C LEU A 53 9.07 -7.04 4.23
N ASN A 54 9.71 -6.96 5.39
CA ASN A 54 10.33 -8.14 5.99
C ASN A 54 9.24 -9.13 6.42
N LYS A 55 8.88 -10.05 5.52
CA LYS A 55 7.76 -10.98 5.71
C LYS A 55 7.84 -11.74 7.04
N ASN A 56 9.05 -12.08 7.50
CA ASN A 56 9.24 -12.90 8.70
C ASN A 56 8.70 -12.23 9.98
N LEU A 57 8.53 -10.90 9.97
CA LEU A 57 7.90 -10.17 11.08
C LEU A 57 6.37 -10.36 11.12
N TYR A 58 5.75 -10.73 10.01
CA TYR A 58 4.30 -10.67 9.81
C TYR A 58 3.65 -12.03 9.48
N LEU A 59 4.41 -13.05 9.09
CA LEU A 59 3.87 -14.37 8.74
C LEU A 59 3.01 -14.96 9.88
N GLY A 60 1.79 -15.38 9.56
CA GLY A 60 0.84 -15.98 10.51
C GLY A 60 0.19 -14.99 11.48
N LYS A 61 0.42 -13.67 11.29
CA LYS A 61 -0.15 -12.61 12.11
C LYS A 61 -1.27 -11.88 11.39
N LYS A 62 -2.11 -11.19 12.15
CA LYS A 62 -3.07 -10.22 11.61
C LYS A 62 -2.43 -8.84 11.61
N ILE A 63 -2.38 -8.19 10.46
CA ILE A 63 -1.79 -6.87 10.31
C ILE A 63 -2.81 -5.84 9.85
N LYS A 64 -2.51 -4.57 10.13
CA LYS A 64 -3.19 -3.40 9.57
C LYS A 64 -2.19 -2.58 8.78
N LEU A 65 -2.45 -2.38 7.49
CA LEU A 65 -1.83 -1.32 6.69
C LEU A 65 -2.74 -0.09 6.78
N SER A 66 -2.20 1.08 7.10
CA SER A 66 -2.96 2.34 7.01
C SER A 66 -2.10 3.51 6.53
N GLY A 67 -2.77 4.58 6.11
CA GLY A 67 -2.12 5.85 5.79
C GLY A 67 -3.08 6.87 5.22
N MET A 68 -2.58 8.09 5.04
CA MET A 68 -3.35 9.20 4.49
C MET A 68 -3.19 9.23 2.97
N ILE A 69 -4.30 9.24 2.25
CA ILE A 69 -4.32 9.25 0.78
C ILE A 69 -5.22 10.39 0.32
N ARG A 70 -4.76 11.10 -0.70
CA ARG A 70 -5.51 12.12 -1.46
C ARG A 70 -5.43 11.76 -2.94
N THR A 71 -6.52 11.93 -3.67
CA THR A 71 -6.55 11.66 -5.11
C THR A 71 -7.19 12.79 -5.90
N LYS A 72 -6.79 12.95 -7.17
CA LYS A 72 -7.36 13.94 -8.07
C LYS A 72 -7.43 13.40 -9.49
N SER A 73 -8.54 13.67 -10.19
CA SER A 73 -8.72 13.37 -11.61
C SER A 73 -8.49 11.90 -12.00
N ILE A 74 -8.93 10.96 -11.16
CA ILE A 74 -8.76 9.52 -11.42
C ILE A 74 -9.76 9.08 -12.48
N GLN A 75 -9.25 8.66 -13.64
CA GLN A 75 -10.09 8.26 -14.78
C GLN A 75 -10.63 6.82 -14.66
N GLU A 76 -9.83 5.89 -14.14
CA GLU A 76 -10.29 4.51 -13.92
C GLU A 76 -10.40 4.17 -12.43
N TYR A 77 -9.27 3.92 -11.75
CA TYR A 77 -9.27 3.65 -10.32
C TYR A 77 -7.90 3.88 -9.67
N ALA A 78 -7.95 4.05 -8.35
CA ALA A 78 -6.82 3.95 -7.46
C ALA A 78 -7.14 3.00 -6.29
N ASP A 79 -6.18 2.14 -5.94
CA ASP A 79 -6.36 1.09 -4.93
C ASP A 79 -5.18 1.03 -3.97
N LEU A 80 -5.46 0.91 -2.66
CA LEU A 80 -4.49 0.46 -1.64
C LEU A 80 -4.52 -1.07 -1.58
N TRP A 81 -3.36 -1.72 -1.45
CA TRP A 81 -3.25 -3.18 -1.46
C TRP A 81 -2.12 -3.74 -0.58
N ILE A 82 -2.30 -5.00 -0.18
CA ILE A 82 -1.27 -5.88 0.40
C ILE A 82 -1.16 -7.10 -0.53
N ARG A 83 0.06 -7.43 -0.97
CA ARG A 83 0.32 -8.56 -1.87
C ARG A 83 1.35 -9.48 -1.25
N GLY A 84 0.98 -10.75 -1.09
CA GLY A 84 1.89 -11.85 -0.82
C GLY A 84 2.01 -12.78 -2.03
N GLU A 85 3.22 -13.23 -2.30
CA GLU A 85 3.46 -14.20 -3.35
C GLU A 85 3.74 -15.58 -2.77
N LYS A 86 3.10 -16.60 -3.34
CA LYS A 86 3.29 -18.00 -3.00
C LYS A 86 3.95 -18.72 -4.19
N PRO A 87 4.54 -19.90 -4.00
CA PRO A 87 5.30 -20.58 -5.06
C PRO A 87 4.53 -20.80 -6.38
N ASN A 88 3.21 -21.03 -6.32
CA ASN A 88 2.37 -21.29 -7.49
C ASN A 88 1.10 -20.41 -7.52
N ASP A 89 1.05 -19.37 -6.70
CA ASP A 89 -0.17 -18.58 -6.52
C ASP A 89 0.15 -17.13 -6.10
N LEU A 90 -0.71 -16.19 -6.49
CA LEU A 90 -0.64 -14.80 -6.06
C LEU A 90 -1.72 -14.58 -5.01
N TRP A 91 -1.29 -14.41 -3.77
CA TRP A 91 -2.18 -14.02 -2.68
C TRP A 91 -2.22 -12.49 -2.60
N GLU A 92 -3.12 -11.87 -3.37
CA GLU A 92 -3.34 -10.43 -3.33
C GLU A 92 -4.63 -10.10 -2.60
N ILE A 93 -4.54 -9.24 -1.58
CA ILE A 93 -5.70 -8.68 -0.91
C ILE A 93 -5.69 -7.17 -1.11
N LYS A 94 -6.70 -6.72 -1.83
CA LYS A 94 -7.01 -5.30 -2.00
C LYS A 94 -7.86 -4.83 -0.84
N SER A 95 -7.82 -3.53 -0.53
CA SER A 95 -8.72 -2.96 0.47
C SER A 95 -10.17 -3.25 0.09
N LEU A 96 -10.88 -4.05 0.87
CA LEU A 96 -12.32 -4.29 0.70
C LEU A 96 -13.16 -3.08 1.13
N GLU A 97 -12.58 -2.16 1.92
CA GLU A 97 -13.21 -0.89 2.31
C GLU A 97 -13.07 0.20 1.25
N CYS A 98 -12.21 0.01 0.24
CA CYS A 98 -12.11 0.89 -0.89
C CYS A 98 -12.93 0.34 -2.05
N GLU A 99 -14.14 0.86 -2.24
CA GLU A 99 -14.52 1.15 -3.62
C GLU A 99 -13.38 1.93 -4.30
N PRO A 100 -13.19 1.82 -5.63
CA PRO A 100 -12.18 2.57 -6.37
C PRO A 100 -12.05 3.98 -5.81
N ILE A 101 -10.83 4.40 -5.41
CA ILE A 101 -10.61 5.74 -4.85
C ILE A 101 -10.76 6.73 -6.01
N LYS A 102 -12.00 7.14 -6.31
CA LYS A 102 -12.37 7.95 -7.49
C LYS A 102 -11.84 9.37 -7.35
N GLU A 103 -12.42 10.22 -6.50
CA GLU A 103 -11.90 11.58 -6.31
C GLU A 103 -12.05 12.02 -4.86
N LYS A 104 -10.91 12.35 -4.25
CA LYS A 104 -10.80 12.83 -2.86
C LYS A 104 -9.79 13.96 -2.82
N GLU A 105 -10.26 15.17 -3.08
CA GLU A 105 -9.41 16.38 -3.05
C GLU A 105 -8.90 16.72 -1.63
N SER A 106 -9.50 16.14 -0.59
CA SER A 106 -9.03 16.20 0.79
C SER A 106 -8.35 14.90 1.23
N TRP A 107 -7.38 15.03 2.13
CA TRP A 107 -6.73 13.90 2.79
C TRP A 107 -7.74 13.05 3.56
N LYS A 108 -7.71 11.73 3.34
CA LYS A 108 -8.50 10.76 4.10
C LYS A 108 -7.60 9.60 4.51
N GLU A 109 -7.82 9.07 5.71
CA GLU A 109 -7.20 7.82 6.12
C GLU A 109 -7.87 6.64 5.39
N TYR A 110 -7.05 5.69 4.95
CA TYR A 110 -7.45 4.40 4.40
C TYR A 110 -6.72 3.28 5.11
N SER A 111 -7.35 2.12 5.21
CA SER A 111 -6.71 0.95 5.83
C SER A 111 -7.11 -0.39 5.21
N ILE A 112 -6.29 -1.41 5.48
CA ILE A 112 -6.53 -2.81 5.16
C ILE A 112 -6.14 -3.61 6.39
N ILE A 113 -7.06 -4.46 6.87
CA ILE A 113 -6.78 -5.41 7.93
C ILE A 113 -6.85 -6.82 7.35
N VAL A 114 -5.80 -7.61 7.53
CA VAL A 114 -5.66 -8.91 6.87
C VAL A 114 -4.82 -9.89 7.69
N ASP A 115 -5.18 -11.17 7.64
CA ASP A 115 -4.37 -12.27 8.18
C ASP A 115 -3.31 -12.70 7.14
N ILE A 116 -2.03 -12.67 7.51
CA ILE A 116 -0.92 -13.02 6.61
C ILE A 116 -0.67 -14.53 6.60
N PRO A 117 -0.75 -15.21 5.44
CA PRO A 117 -0.47 -16.64 5.35
C PRO A 117 0.99 -16.94 5.69
N ILE A 118 1.23 -18.10 6.31
CA ILE A 118 2.56 -18.48 6.80
C ILE A 118 3.53 -18.90 5.67
N ASP A 119 2.99 -19.20 4.49
CA ASP A 119 3.68 -19.73 3.31
C ASP A 119 4.08 -18.65 2.29
N VAL A 120 3.83 -17.37 2.58
CA VAL A 120 4.23 -16.25 1.72
C VAL A 120 5.76 -16.19 1.58
N LYS A 121 6.23 -16.08 0.33
CA LYS A 121 7.65 -15.96 -0.04
C LYS A 121 8.10 -14.51 -0.21
N ARG A 122 7.23 -13.64 -0.69
CA ARG A 122 7.45 -12.19 -0.78
C ARG A 122 6.21 -11.46 -0.28
N LEU A 123 6.38 -10.46 0.58
CA LEU A 123 5.29 -9.64 1.09
C LEU A 123 5.56 -8.19 0.71
N SER A 124 4.57 -7.52 0.15
CA SER A 124 4.66 -6.14 -0.31
C SER A 124 3.36 -5.41 -0.07
N VAL A 125 3.44 -4.09 0.02
CA VAL A 125 2.29 -3.20 0.15
C VAL A 125 2.43 -2.06 -0.83
N GLY A 126 1.30 -1.49 -1.24
CA GLY A 126 1.37 -0.29 -2.04
C GLY A 126 0.06 0.22 -2.59
N LEU A 127 0.20 1.13 -3.53
CA LEU A 127 -0.91 1.79 -4.21
C LEU A 127 -0.82 1.53 -5.71
N THR A 128 -1.97 1.37 -6.34
CA THR A 128 -2.10 1.28 -7.80
C THR A 128 -2.83 2.52 -8.30
N LEU A 129 -2.36 3.08 -9.42
CA LEU A 129 -3.11 4.03 -10.24
C LEU A 129 -3.33 3.40 -11.62
N LYS A 130 -4.59 3.21 -12.01
CA LYS A 130 -4.94 2.77 -13.36
C LYS A 130 -5.52 3.94 -14.15
N GLY A 131 -5.05 4.08 -15.39
CA GLY A 131 -5.39 5.22 -16.24
C GLY A 131 -4.74 6.52 -15.76
N GLU A 132 -5.31 7.64 -16.19
CA GLU A 132 -4.85 8.99 -15.84
C GLU A 132 -5.34 9.40 -14.44
N GLY A 133 -4.48 10.13 -13.72
CA GLY A 133 -4.81 10.73 -12.44
C GLY A 133 -3.62 10.96 -11.52
N HIS A 134 -3.94 11.29 -10.28
CA HIS A 134 -2.98 11.71 -9.27
C HIS A 134 -3.26 11.08 -7.91
N ILE A 135 -2.25 10.51 -7.28
CA ILE A 135 -2.29 10.00 -5.91
C ILE A 135 -1.19 10.67 -5.10
N TRP A 136 -1.57 11.30 -3.99
CA TRP A 136 -0.64 11.68 -2.94
C TRP A 136 -0.86 10.78 -1.74
N PHE A 137 0.21 10.36 -1.07
CA PHE A 137 0.12 9.56 0.15
C PHE A 137 1.24 9.88 1.13
N HIS A 138 0.95 9.73 2.42
CA HIS A 138 1.94 9.87 3.49
C HIS A 138 1.52 9.08 4.74
N SER A 139 2.42 9.02 5.72
CA SER A 139 2.19 8.35 7.02
C SER A 139 1.74 6.89 6.86
N MET A 140 2.30 6.19 5.87
CA MET A 140 2.02 4.77 5.63
C MET A 140 2.65 3.92 6.72
N ASN A 141 1.85 3.12 7.42
CA ASN A 141 2.25 2.32 8.57
C ASN A 141 1.73 0.89 8.47
N VAL A 142 2.49 -0.06 8.99
CA VAL A 142 2.09 -1.47 9.13
C VAL A 142 2.16 -1.88 10.59
N GLU A 143 1.00 -2.18 11.17
CA GLU A 143 0.85 -2.57 12.56
C GLU A 143 0.45 -4.05 12.69
N ILE A 144 0.98 -4.75 13.70
CA ILE A 144 0.50 -6.08 14.08
C ILE A 144 -0.69 -5.91 15.03
N ILE A 145 -1.88 -6.26 14.56
CA ILE A 145 -3.13 -6.18 15.33
C ILE A 145 -3.33 -7.42 16.20
N LYS A 146 -2.85 -8.57 15.73
CA LYS A 146 -2.89 -9.83 16.48
C LYS A 146 -1.66 -10.65 16.19
N GLU A 147 -1.00 -11.07 17.25
CA GLU A 147 0.12 -12.01 17.19
C GLU A 147 -0.32 -13.38 16.67
N LYS A 148 0.68 -14.17 16.26
CA LYS A 148 0.46 -15.54 15.77
C LYS A 148 -0.38 -16.32 16.78
N TYR A 149 -1.28 -17.17 16.28
CA TYR A 149 -1.93 -18.17 17.12
C TYR A 149 -0.84 -19.09 17.72
N GLU A 150 -0.43 -18.83 18.96
CA GLU A 150 0.18 -19.83 19.80
C GLU A 150 -0.92 -20.80 20.19
N ASP A 151 -0.82 -22.03 19.72
CA ASP A 151 -1.67 -23.11 20.18
C ASP A 151 -1.37 -23.33 21.67
N ARG A 152 -2.16 -22.72 22.55
CA ARG A 152 -2.07 -22.90 24.02
C ARG A 152 -2.69 -24.23 24.47
N SER A 153 -2.61 -25.24 23.63
CA SER A 153 -3.08 -26.59 23.90
C SER A 153 -1.90 -27.51 24.20
N ILE A 154 -1.20 -27.26 25.31
CA ILE A 154 -0.62 -28.27 26.20
C ILE A 154 -0.28 -27.52 27.50
N VAL A 155 -1.13 -27.66 28.51
CA VAL A 155 -0.66 -27.75 29.88
C VAL A 155 -1.27 -29.04 30.42
N LEU A 156 -0.39 -29.97 30.75
CA LEU A 156 -0.67 -31.29 31.31
C LEU A 156 -1.47 -31.22 32.63
#